data_AF-A0A2E7JV32-F1
#
_entry.id   AF-A0A2E7JV32-F1
#
_cell.length_a   1.000
_cell.length_b   1.000
_cell.length_c   1.000
_cell.angle_alpha   90.00
_cell.angle_beta   90.00
_cell.angle_gamma   90.00
#
_symmetry.space_group_name_H-M   'P 1'
#
loop_
_entity.id
_entity.type
_entity.pdbx_description
1 polymer ?
#
loop_
_entity_poly.entity_id
_entity_poly.type
_entity_poly.pdbx_seq_one_letter_code
_entity_poly.pdbx_strand_id
1 'polypeptide(L)'
;MRTPILSLVVGLLLIGCSDKSPDVSAQLVGLWIIVQPPMPMGRLFMEFTADGRFIVYDYKTGREPRTADIARGLNLQLPLYLLAVESLLQDAGLVEGVGGGYLLLRDLEHCGRRGFLADETHRNTAYVAHGKQGLYEREDYRQLLEAVRGFVLTYARAMRSGIFHVTRHNPANTCPGCAYAQSCRLDPRRMRTLDRTNKLP
;
A
#
# COMPACT_ATOMS: atom_id res chain seq x y z
N MET A 1 -29.69 -9.13 -22.01
CA MET A 1 -28.79 -9.62 -20.93
C MET A 1 -28.32 -8.41 -20.16
N ARG A 2 -28.75 -8.26 -18.89
CA ARG A 2 -28.39 -7.12 -18.04
C ARG A 2 -27.01 -7.37 -17.44
N THR A 3 -26.08 -6.45 -17.66
CA THR A 3 -24.81 -6.36 -16.93
C THR A 3 -25.10 -6.19 -15.43
N PRO A 4 -24.47 -6.97 -14.54
CA PRO A 4 -24.54 -6.67 -13.12
C PRO A 4 -23.67 -5.42 -12.89
N ILE A 5 -24.33 -4.30 -12.58
CA ILE A 5 -23.67 -3.11 -12.04
C ILE A 5 -22.99 -3.55 -10.75
N LEU A 6 -21.66 -3.47 -10.69
CA LEU A 6 -20.90 -3.61 -9.45
C LEU A 6 -21.40 -2.51 -8.51
N SER A 7 -22.27 -2.84 -7.56
CA SER A 7 -22.68 -1.90 -6.51
C SER A 7 -21.52 -1.67 -5.55
N LEU A 8 -20.78 -0.59 -5.77
CA LEU A 8 -19.83 -0.06 -4.80
C LEU A 8 -20.62 0.52 -3.63
N VAL A 9 -20.59 -0.15 -2.46
CA VAL A 9 -21.16 0.42 -1.23
C VAL A 9 -20.10 1.33 -0.60
N VAL A 10 -20.17 2.61 -0.94
CA VAL A 10 -19.38 3.66 -0.31
C VAL A 10 -20.09 4.09 0.96
N GLY A 11 -19.59 3.66 2.11
CA GLY A 11 -20.11 4.09 3.42
C GLY A 11 -19.41 5.37 3.86
N LEU A 12 -20.09 6.51 3.74
CA LEU A 12 -19.63 7.79 4.29
C LEU A 12 -20.00 7.84 5.77
N LEU A 13 -19.02 7.79 6.68
CA LEU A 13 -19.25 8.01 8.11
C LEU A 13 -18.52 9.28 8.52
N LEU A 14 -19.28 10.37 8.72
CA LEU A 14 -18.76 11.62 9.27
C LEU A 14 -18.44 11.41 10.76
N ILE A 15 -17.17 11.19 11.10
CA ILE A 15 -16.70 11.21 12.49
C ILE A 15 -15.99 12.54 12.72
N GLY A 16 -16.66 13.46 13.42
CA GLY A 16 -16.03 14.70 13.87
C GLY A 16 -15.18 14.44 15.11
N CYS A 17 -13.85 14.39 14.95
CA CYS A 17 -12.93 14.62 16.06
C CYS A 17 -12.50 16.08 16.05
N SER A 18 -13.01 16.85 17.01
CA SER A 18 -12.60 18.22 17.26
C SER A 18 -11.20 18.22 17.90
N ASP A 19 -10.16 18.32 17.09
CA ASP A 19 -8.81 18.61 17.59
C ASP A 19 -8.46 20.08 17.35
N LYS A 20 -8.04 20.76 18.41
CA LYS A 20 -7.77 22.20 18.41
C LYS A 20 -6.47 22.48 17.66
N SER A 21 -6.57 22.76 16.37
CA SER A 21 -5.52 23.47 15.61
C SER A 21 -6.18 24.60 14.81
N PRO A 22 -5.74 25.86 14.97
CA PRO A 22 -6.21 26.95 14.13
C PRO A 22 -5.46 26.87 12.79
N ASP A 23 -6.13 27.16 11.69
CA ASP A 23 -5.60 27.16 10.32
C ASP A 23 -5.28 25.79 9.70
N VAL A 24 -6.32 25.02 9.33
CA VAL A 24 -6.58 24.57 7.94
C VAL A 24 -8.07 24.21 7.85
N SER A 25 -8.79 24.76 6.88
CA SER A 25 -10.17 24.38 6.55
C SER A 25 -10.23 22.98 5.91
N ALA A 26 -9.83 21.94 6.65
CA ALA A 26 -9.93 20.55 6.22
C ALA A 26 -11.27 19.98 6.69
N GLN A 27 -12.20 19.75 5.76
CA GLN A 27 -13.36 18.90 6.04
C GLN A 27 -12.86 17.47 6.20
N LEU A 28 -12.71 17.01 7.44
CA LEU A 28 -12.43 15.62 7.79
C LEU A 28 -13.62 14.75 7.41
N VAL A 29 -13.55 14.11 6.25
CA VAL A 29 -14.56 13.14 5.79
C VAL A 29 -13.89 11.78 5.71
N GLY A 30 -14.07 10.96 6.75
CA GLY A 30 -13.59 9.59 6.76
C GLY A 30 -14.43 8.70 5.85
N LEU A 31 -13.87 8.26 4.73
CA LEU A 31 -14.54 7.35 3.80
C LEU A 31 -14.09 5.91 4.01
N TRP A 32 -15.04 5.03 4.33
CA TRP A 32 -14.80 3.58 4.39
C TRP A 32 -15.15 2.96 3.05
N ILE A 33 -14.14 2.57 2.26
CA ILE A 33 -14.39 1.77 1.07
C ILE A 33 -14.36 0.29 1.46
N ILE A 34 -15.51 -0.36 1.36
CA ILE A 34 -15.59 -1.83 1.33
C ILE A 34 -15.62 -2.23 -0.15
N VAL A 35 -14.45 -2.57 -0.70
CA VAL A 35 -14.37 -3.16 -2.05
C VAL A 35 -14.83 -4.61 -1.94
N GLN A 36 -16.03 -4.89 -2.45
CA GLN A 36 -16.59 -6.26 -2.56
C GLN A 36 -15.75 -7.10 -3.56
N PRO A 37 -15.70 -8.44 -3.40
CA PRO A 37 -14.70 -9.34 -4.03
C PRO A 37 -14.61 -9.27 -5.57
N PRO A 38 -13.44 -9.60 -6.19
CA PRO A 38 -12.45 -10.59 -5.74
C PRO A 38 -11.07 -10.06 -5.30
N MET A 39 -10.93 -8.78 -4.95
CA MET A 39 -9.66 -8.23 -4.43
C MET A 39 -9.51 -8.51 -2.91
N PRO A 40 -8.28 -8.68 -2.38
CA PRO A 40 -8.07 -8.94 -0.96
C PRO A 40 -8.63 -7.79 -0.12
N MET A 41 -9.57 -8.09 0.77
CA MET A 41 -10.22 -7.13 1.66
C MET A 41 -9.18 -6.45 2.56
N GLY A 42 -8.85 -5.20 2.23
CA GLY A 42 -8.19 -4.25 3.13
C GLY A 42 -9.20 -3.22 3.61
N ARG A 43 -9.17 -2.88 4.90
CA ARG A 43 -9.83 -1.66 5.40
C ARG A 43 -8.79 -0.55 5.30
N LEU A 44 -9.01 0.40 4.41
CA LEU A 44 -8.19 1.60 4.30
C LEU A 44 -8.97 2.79 4.87
N PHE A 45 -8.27 3.65 5.61
CA PHE A 45 -8.76 4.97 6.00
C PHE A 45 -8.21 5.99 5.01
N MET A 46 -8.98 6.98 4.59
CA MET A 46 -8.47 8.02 3.70
C MET A 46 -8.87 9.42 4.17
N GLU A 47 -8.01 10.37 3.87
CA GLU A 47 -8.27 11.82 3.97
C GLU A 47 -8.19 12.41 2.55
N PHE A 48 -8.99 13.41 2.23
CA PHE A 48 -8.97 14.06 0.92
C PHE A 48 -9.18 15.56 1.02
N THR A 49 -8.70 16.28 0.01
CA THR A 49 -8.82 17.72 -0.15
C THR A 49 -9.97 18.08 -1.09
N ALA A 50 -10.45 19.33 -1.04
CA ALA A 50 -11.56 19.80 -1.86
C ALA A 50 -11.28 19.73 -3.38
N ASP A 51 -10.01 19.74 -3.78
CA ASP A 51 -9.57 19.59 -5.17
C ASP A 51 -9.28 18.15 -5.59
N GLY A 52 -9.73 17.17 -4.79
CA GLY A 52 -9.74 15.76 -5.19
C GLY A 52 -8.43 15.01 -4.98
N ARG A 53 -7.47 15.60 -4.26
CA ARG A 53 -6.26 14.87 -3.84
C ARG A 53 -6.54 14.10 -2.57
N PHE A 54 -5.92 12.94 -2.41
CA PHE A 54 -6.19 12.10 -1.25
C PHE A 54 -4.98 11.33 -0.76
N ILE A 55 -5.07 10.88 0.49
CA ILE A 55 -4.06 10.12 1.19
C ILE A 55 -4.70 8.93 1.85
N VAL A 56 -4.01 7.79 1.77
CA VAL A 56 -4.48 6.53 2.34
C VAL A 56 -3.67 6.16 3.59
N TYR A 57 -4.35 5.63 4.59
CA TYR A 57 -3.75 5.17 5.82
C TYR A 57 -4.13 3.71 6.07
N ASP A 58 -3.15 2.95 6.55
CA ASP A 58 -3.33 1.57 7.01
C ASP A 58 -2.88 1.45 8.46
N TYR A 59 -3.74 0.90 9.31
CA TYR A 59 -3.43 0.68 10.71
C TYR A 59 -2.58 -0.59 10.88
N LYS A 60 -1.47 -0.48 11.63
CA LYS A 60 -0.57 -1.60 11.90
C LYS A 60 -0.30 -1.75 13.38
N THR A 61 -0.39 -2.98 13.88
CA THR A 61 0.08 -3.35 15.22
C THR A 61 1.56 -3.77 15.23
N GLY A 62 2.10 -4.11 14.05
CA GLY A 62 3.51 -4.45 13.85
C GLY A 62 4.39 -3.25 13.51
N ARG A 63 5.59 -3.51 13.00
CA ARG A 63 6.51 -2.47 12.49
C ARG A 63 6.03 -1.97 11.12
N GLU A 64 6.34 -0.70 10.82
CA GLU A 64 6.15 -0.19 9.47
C GLU A 64 7.05 -0.92 8.45
N PRO A 65 6.55 -1.20 7.25
CA PRO A 65 7.34 -1.64 6.13
C PRO A 65 8.45 -0.65 5.75
N ARG A 66 9.58 -1.17 5.26
CA ARG A 66 10.66 -0.32 4.76
C ARG A 66 10.30 0.19 3.36
N THR A 67 10.57 1.45 3.08
CA THR A 67 10.39 2.04 1.74
C THR A 67 11.17 1.30 0.66
N ALA A 68 12.37 0.79 0.99
CA ALA A 68 13.17 -0.06 0.10
C ALA A 68 12.51 -1.40 -0.27
N ASP A 69 11.55 -1.88 0.52
CA ASP A 69 10.75 -3.07 0.18
C ASP A 69 9.67 -2.73 -0.85
N ILE A 70 9.19 -1.49 -0.89
CA ILE A 70 8.23 -1.01 -1.90
C ILE A 70 8.89 -0.95 -3.27
N ALA A 71 10.06 -0.32 -3.36
CA ALA A 71 10.84 -0.22 -4.60
C ALA A 71 11.21 -1.59 -5.21
N ARG A 72 11.25 -2.65 -4.37
CA ARG A 72 11.55 -4.03 -4.79
C ARG A 72 10.30 -4.88 -5.05
N GLY A 73 9.10 -4.30 -4.94
CA GLY A 73 7.84 -5.01 -5.12
C GLY A 73 7.46 -5.94 -3.98
N LEU A 74 8.14 -5.87 -2.83
CA LEU A 74 7.91 -6.74 -1.67
C LEU A 74 6.86 -6.19 -0.70
N ASN A 75 6.63 -4.87 -0.73
CA ASN A 75 5.52 -4.26 -0.01
C ASN A 75 4.71 -3.38 -0.97
N LEU A 76 3.50 -3.81 -1.26
CA LEU A 76 2.67 -3.17 -2.28
C LEU A 76 1.41 -2.51 -1.70
N GLN A 77 1.21 -2.53 -0.38
CA GLN A 77 -0.09 -2.25 0.22
C GLN A 77 -0.56 -0.80 -0.04
N LEU A 78 0.17 0.20 0.45
CA LEU A 78 -0.21 1.61 0.28
C LEU A 78 -0.20 2.06 -1.19
N PRO A 79 0.83 1.76 -2.01
CA PRO A 79 0.80 2.12 -3.43
C PRO A 79 -0.35 1.47 -4.19
N LEU A 80 -0.70 0.21 -3.89
CA LEU A 80 -1.83 -0.45 -4.53
C LEU A 80 -3.16 0.19 -4.12
N TYR A 81 -3.31 0.61 -2.87
CA TYR A 81 -4.50 1.36 -2.44
C TYR A 81 -4.62 2.69 -3.17
N LEU A 82 -3.52 3.44 -3.34
CA LEU A 82 -3.50 4.69 -4.09
C LEU A 82 -3.98 4.49 -5.52
N LEU A 83 -3.36 3.54 -6.24
CA LEU A 83 -3.73 3.20 -7.60
C LEU A 83 -5.19 2.71 -7.72
N ALA A 84 -5.66 1.94 -6.74
CA ALA A 84 -7.04 1.44 -6.72
C ALA A 84 -8.05 2.57 -6.52
N VAL A 85 -7.78 3.50 -5.59
CA VAL A 85 -8.68 4.65 -5.36
C VAL A 85 -8.69 5.58 -6.56
N GLU A 86 -7.53 5.92 -7.14
CA GLU A 86 -7.44 6.71 -8.38
C GLU A 86 -8.28 6.06 -9.49
N SER A 87 -8.21 4.74 -9.65
CA SER A 87 -8.94 4.04 -10.71
C SER A 87 -10.44 3.87 -10.44
N LEU A 88 -10.86 3.73 -9.18
CA LEU A 88 -12.24 3.37 -8.84
C LEU A 88 -13.10 4.58 -8.49
N LEU A 89 -12.50 5.65 -7.95
CA LEU A 89 -13.21 6.80 -7.39
C LEU A 89 -12.97 8.11 -8.15
N GLN A 90 -12.39 8.03 -9.34
CA GLN A 90 -12.21 9.20 -10.21
C GLN A 90 -13.53 9.93 -10.47
N ASP A 91 -14.61 9.19 -10.77
CA ASP A 91 -15.94 9.75 -11.01
C ASP A 91 -16.57 10.37 -9.74
N ALA A 92 -16.09 9.99 -8.57
CA ALA A 92 -16.47 10.57 -7.29
C ALA A 92 -15.64 11.81 -6.93
N GLY A 93 -14.77 12.27 -7.83
CA GLY A 93 -13.92 13.45 -7.65
C GLY A 93 -12.61 13.19 -6.92
N LEU A 94 -12.22 11.93 -6.69
CA LEU A 94 -10.90 11.58 -6.15
C LEU A 94 -9.94 11.32 -7.31
N VAL A 95 -9.14 12.33 -7.62
CA VAL A 95 -8.38 12.43 -8.87
C VAL A 95 -6.94 11.94 -8.71
N GLU A 96 -6.30 12.23 -7.58
CA GLU A 96 -4.86 12.02 -7.43
C GLU A 96 -4.49 11.57 -6.01
N GLY A 97 -3.89 10.38 -5.92
CA GLY A 97 -3.31 9.89 -4.69
C GLY A 97 -1.96 10.55 -4.47
N VAL A 98 -1.84 11.36 -3.40
CA VAL A 98 -0.60 12.12 -3.12
C VAL A 98 0.26 11.48 -2.03
N GLY A 99 -0.26 10.45 -1.37
CA GLY A 99 0.56 9.68 -0.45
C GLY A 99 -0.19 8.64 0.35
N GLY A 100 0.57 7.89 1.14
CA GLY A 100 0.02 7.05 2.17
C GLY A 100 0.94 6.91 3.36
N GLY A 101 0.36 6.53 4.50
CA GLY A 101 1.09 6.35 5.75
C GLY A 101 0.59 5.17 6.56
N TYR A 102 1.47 4.60 7.38
CA TYR A 102 1.05 3.64 8.39
C TYR A 102 0.71 4.33 9.71
N LEU A 103 -0.43 3.97 10.29
CA LEU A 103 -0.81 4.38 11.64
C LEU A 103 -0.43 3.24 12.59
N LEU A 104 0.65 3.42 13.35
CA LEU A 104 1.10 2.39 14.28
C LEU A 104 0.28 2.44 15.58
N LEU A 105 -0.18 1.27 16.02
CA LEU A 105 -1.01 1.08 17.22
C LEU A 105 -0.33 0.18 18.27
N ARG A 106 0.99 0.01 18.16
CA ARG A 106 1.73 -1.03 18.91
C ARG A 106 1.77 -0.77 20.42
N ASP A 107 2.02 0.47 20.81
CA ASP A 107 2.06 0.93 22.20
C ASP A 107 1.93 2.47 22.22
N LEU A 108 1.65 3.05 23.39
CA LEU A 108 1.43 4.50 23.53
C LEU A 108 2.64 5.36 23.11
N GLU A 109 3.85 4.81 23.18
CA GLU A 109 5.09 5.51 22.81
C GLU A 109 5.29 5.56 21.29
N HIS A 110 4.84 4.52 20.58
CA HIS A 110 4.92 4.39 19.14
C HIS A 110 3.58 4.69 18.43
N CYS A 111 2.54 5.06 19.18
CA CYS A 111 1.25 5.50 18.64
C CYS A 111 1.43 6.75 17.79
N GLY A 112 1.08 6.66 16.50
CA GLY A 112 1.15 7.80 15.58
C GLY A 112 1.44 7.42 14.12
N ARG A 113 1.50 8.44 13.26
CA ARG A 113 1.82 8.31 11.83
C ARG A 113 3.31 8.02 11.65
N ARG A 114 3.65 6.83 11.15
CA ARG A 114 5.03 6.44 10.78
C ARG A 114 5.06 5.72 9.43
N GLY A 115 6.22 5.71 8.78
CA GLY A 115 6.39 5.13 7.44
C GLY A 115 5.52 5.81 6.37
N PHE A 116 6.08 6.81 5.69
CA PHE A 116 5.39 7.54 4.62
C PHE A 116 5.81 7.05 3.22
N LEU A 117 4.91 7.17 2.27
CA LEU A 117 5.16 7.14 0.83
C LEU A 117 4.35 8.28 0.24
N ALA A 118 4.97 9.41 -0.12
CA ALA A 118 4.22 10.56 -0.61
C ALA A 118 5.02 11.46 -1.55
N ASP A 119 4.28 12.21 -2.37
CA ASP A 119 4.79 13.29 -3.19
C ASP A 119 5.10 14.52 -2.32
N GLU A 120 6.39 14.87 -2.20
CA GLU A 120 6.88 15.97 -1.37
C GLU A 120 6.23 17.32 -1.70
N THR A 121 5.76 17.51 -2.94
CA THR A 121 5.11 18.77 -3.37
C THR A 121 3.79 19.04 -2.64
N HIS A 122 3.17 18.00 -2.06
CA HIS A 122 1.92 18.09 -1.32
C HIS A 122 2.11 18.12 0.20
N ARG A 123 3.35 18.25 0.67
CA ARG A 123 3.66 18.42 2.08
C ARG A 123 3.12 19.78 2.57
N ASN A 124 2.49 19.75 3.75
CA ASN A 124 1.80 20.86 4.41
C ASN A 124 0.58 21.42 3.65
N THR A 125 0.16 20.80 2.55
CA THR A 125 -1.06 21.17 1.82
C THR A 125 -2.09 20.06 1.83
N ALA A 126 -1.68 18.80 1.61
CA ALA A 126 -2.54 17.62 1.72
C ALA A 126 -2.21 16.74 2.93
N TYR A 127 -0.98 16.81 3.46
CA TYR A 127 -0.57 16.12 4.69
C TYR A 127 0.52 16.85 5.46
N VAL A 128 0.68 16.47 6.72
CA VAL A 128 1.81 16.86 7.55
C VAL A 128 2.74 15.66 7.75
N ALA A 129 4.04 15.87 7.51
CA ALA A 129 5.10 14.89 7.77
C ALA A 129 6.31 15.59 8.41
N HIS A 130 6.92 14.93 9.39
CA HIS A 130 8.16 15.38 10.03
C HIS A 130 9.35 14.62 9.45
N GLY A 131 10.27 15.32 8.78
CA GLY A 131 11.41 14.73 8.07
C GLY A 131 11.15 14.47 6.58
N LYS A 132 12.15 13.87 5.90
CA LYS A 132 12.13 13.57 4.46
C LYS A 132 11.99 12.07 4.14
N GLN A 133 12.03 11.20 5.13
CA GLN A 133 11.99 9.77 4.89
C GLN A 133 10.65 9.36 4.28
N GLY A 134 10.70 8.73 3.10
CA GLY A 134 9.50 8.29 2.38
C GLY A 134 8.78 9.42 1.64
N LEU A 135 9.39 10.60 1.55
CA LEU A 135 8.97 11.66 0.65
C LEU A 135 9.80 11.58 -0.63
N TYR A 136 9.13 11.75 -1.76
CA TYR A 136 9.72 11.63 -3.08
C TYR A 136 9.40 12.90 -3.88
N GLU A 137 10.28 13.30 -4.78
CA GLU A 137 9.92 14.29 -5.79
C GLU A 137 8.77 13.73 -6.65
N ARG A 138 7.93 14.62 -7.19
CA ARG A 138 6.70 14.26 -7.92
C ARG A 138 6.95 13.20 -9.00
N GLU A 139 8.02 13.36 -9.77
CA GLU A 139 8.35 12.46 -10.86
C GLU A 139 8.78 11.07 -10.33
N ASP A 140 9.68 11.03 -9.34
CA ASP A 140 10.11 9.78 -8.69
C ASP A 140 8.94 9.06 -8.02
N TYR A 141 8.03 9.82 -7.39
CA TYR A 141 6.81 9.28 -6.79
C TYR A 141 5.93 8.58 -7.83
N ARG A 142 5.68 9.24 -8.97
CA ARG A 142 4.87 8.66 -10.05
C ARG A 142 5.54 7.46 -10.70
N GLN A 143 6.86 7.50 -10.89
CA GLN A 143 7.62 6.34 -11.37
C GLN A 143 7.55 5.17 -10.41
N LEU A 144 7.60 5.41 -9.09
CA LEU A 144 7.44 4.36 -8.08
C LEU A 144 6.05 3.72 -8.14
N LEU A 145 4.98 4.50 -8.30
CA LEU A 145 3.62 3.97 -8.46
C LEU A 145 3.48 3.12 -9.72
N GLU A 146 4.04 3.56 -10.85
CA GLU A 146 4.01 2.77 -12.09
C GLU A 146 4.85 1.49 -11.98
N ALA A 147 6.00 1.54 -11.31
CA ALA A 147 6.79 0.34 -11.02
C ALA A 147 5.99 -0.67 -10.18
N VAL A 148 5.26 -0.21 -9.16
CA VAL A 148 4.36 -1.05 -8.36
C VAL A 148 3.27 -1.66 -9.24
N ARG A 149 2.64 -0.88 -10.12
CA ARG A 149 1.68 -1.41 -11.10
C ARG A 149 2.28 -2.55 -11.92
N GLY A 150 3.52 -2.37 -12.39
CA GLY A 150 4.30 -3.39 -13.09
C GLY A 150 4.50 -4.67 -12.28
N PHE A 151 4.88 -4.56 -11.01
CA PHE A 151 5.03 -5.71 -10.11
C PHE A 151 3.70 -6.46 -9.92
N VAL A 152 2.61 -5.75 -9.63
CA VAL A 152 1.28 -6.35 -9.42
C VAL A 152 0.84 -7.13 -10.65
N LEU A 153 0.97 -6.55 -11.85
CA LEU A 153 0.61 -7.21 -13.10
C LEU A 153 1.47 -8.44 -13.36
N THR A 154 2.77 -8.37 -13.05
CA THR A 154 3.70 -9.50 -13.17
C THR A 154 3.28 -10.64 -12.24
N TYR A 155 3.01 -10.35 -10.97
CA TYR A 155 2.58 -11.34 -9.99
C TYR A 155 1.23 -11.96 -10.36
N ALA A 156 0.25 -11.14 -10.76
CA ALA A 156 -1.07 -11.61 -11.18
C ALA A 156 -1.00 -12.53 -12.40
N ARG A 157 -0.18 -12.20 -13.40
CA ARG A 157 0.04 -13.05 -14.58
C ARG A 157 0.72 -14.37 -14.20
N ALA A 158 1.78 -14.32 -13.38
CA ALA A 158 2.46 -15.53 -12.91
C ALA A 158 1.50 -16.48 -12.16
N MET A 159 0.69 -15.93 -11.24
CA MET A 159 -0.32 -16.70 -10.51
C MET A 159 -1.35 -17.34 -11.45
N ARG A 160 -1.86 -16.58 -12.43
CA ARG A 160 -2.82 -17.09 -13.43
C ARG A 160 -2.22 -18.17 -14.35
N SER A 161 -0.92 -18.09 -14.64
CA SER A 161 -0.20 -19.07 -15.45
C SER A 161 0.30 -20.27 -14.63
N GLY A 162 -0.03 -20.37 -13.35
CA GLY A 162 0.39 -21.50 -12.51
C GLY A 162 1.86 -21.48 -12.10
N ILE A 163 2.53 -20.33 -12.18
CA ILE A 163 3.95 -20.18 -11.85
C ILE A 163 4.10 -19.89 -10.35
N PHE A 164 4.43 -20.94 -9.58
CA PHE A 164 4.62 -20.88 -8.13
C PHE A 164 6.01 -21.40 -7.73
N HIS A 165 7.06 -20.62 -8.01
CA HIS A 165 8.41 -20.97 -7.59
C HIS A 165 8.59 -20.80 -6.08
N VAL A 166 9.48 -21.62 -5.51
CA VAL A 166 9.97 -21.40 -4.14
C VAL A 166 10.68 -20.05 -4.04
N THR A 167 10.63 -19.42 -2.86
CA THR A 167 11.22 -18.10 -2.64
C THR A 167 12.70 -18.05 -3.01
N ARG A 168 13.12 -16.95 -3.65
CA ARG A 168 14.54 -16.61 -3.90
C ARG A 168 15.09 -15.62 -2.88
N HIS A 169 14.24 -15.13 -1.99
CA HIS A 169 14.68 -14.25 -0.90
C HIS A 169 15.45 -15.06 0.13
N ASN A 170 16.28 -14.36 0.92
CA ASN A 170 17.09 -14.99 1.95
C ASN A 170 16.19 -15.83 2.89
N PRO A 171 16.34 -17.16 2.91
CA PRO A 171 15.49 -18.05 3.70
C PRO A 171 15.52 -17.72 5.20
N ALA A 172 16.66 -17.21 5.71
CA ALA A 172 16.78 -16.81 7.11
C ALA A 172 15.82 -15.67 7.51
N ASN A 173 15.41 -14.84 6.54
CA ASN A 173 14.51 -13.70 6.79
C ASN A 173 13.06 -14.01 6.38
N THR A 174 12.85 -14.88 5.39
CA THR A 174 11.52 -15.13 4.80
C THR A 174 10.84 -16.39 5.35
N CYS A 175 11.61 -17.40 5.74
CA CYS A 175 11.05 -18.68 6.20
C CYS A 175 10.66 -18.76 7.69
N PRO A 176 11.23 -17.96 8.62
CA PRO A 176 10.77 -17.99 10.00
C PRO A 176 9.27 -17.69 10.11
N GLY A 177 8.52 -18.56 10.78
CA GLY A 177 7.07 -18.42 10.94
C GLY A 177 6.23 -18.77 9.69
N CYS A 178 6.84 -19.25 8.60
CA CYS A 178 6.10 -19.66 7.41
C CYS A 178 5.35 -20.98 7.67
N ALA A 179 4.02 -20.93 7.61
CA ALA A 179 3.14 -22.11 7.79
C ALA A 179 3.40 -23.23 6.76
N TYR A 180 4.01 -22.89 5.62
CA TYR A 180 4.27 -23.83 4.53
C TYR A 180 5.71 -24.38 4.52
N ALA A 181 6.52 -24.10 5.55
CA ALA A 181 7.92 -24.51 5.58
C ALA A 181 8.13 -26.02 5.34
N GLN A 182 7.21 -26.86 5.86
CA GLN A 182 7.26 -28.31 5.69
C GLN A 182 6.84 -28.80 4.29
N SER A 183 6.02 -28.02 3.58
CA SER A 183 5.51 -28.37 2.25
C SER A 183 6.33 -27.78 1.11
N CYS A 184 6.96 -26.62 1.35
CA CYS A 184 7.73 -25.86 0.35
C CYS A 184 8.97 -26.61 -0.15
N ARG A 185 9.54 -27.53 0.65
CA ARG A 185 10.75 -28.31 0.33
C ARG A 185 11.93 -27.45 -0.14
N LEU A 186 11.97 -26.19 0.30
CA LEU A 186 13.08 -25.28 0.03
C LEU A 186 14.35 -25.86 0.65
N ASP A 187 15.34 -26.16 -0.18
CA ASP A 187 16.68 -26.52 0.27
C ASP A 187 17.62 -25.30 0.05
N PRO A 188 18.02 -24.59 1.12
CA PRO A 188 18.91 -23.44 1.00
C PRO A 188 20.26 -23.76 0.35
N ARG A 189 20.77 -25.00 0.49
CA ARG A 189 22.02 -25.41 -0.17
C ARG A 189 21.80 -25.52 -1.67
N ARG A 190 20.72 -26.19 -2.10
CA ARG A 190 20.34 -26.30 -3.52
C ARG A 190 20.14 -24.93 -4.16
N MET A 191 19.44 -24.02 -3.47
CA MET A 191 19.18 -22.67 -3.99
C MET A 191 20.48 -21.87 -4.21
N ARG A 192 21.42 -21.94 -3.25
CA ARG A 192 22.75 -21.31 -3.41
C ARG A 192 23.53 -21.87 -4.60
N THR A 193 23.42 -23.16 -4.87
CA THR A 193 24.08 -23.78 -6.04
C THR A 193 23.46 -23.32 -7.36
N LEU A 194 22.12 -23.23 -7.44
CA LEU A 194 21.43 -22.75 -8.64
C LEU A 194 21.75 -21.28 -8.94
N ASP A 195 21.85 -20.46 -7.90
CA ASP A 195 22.25 -19.04 -8.01
C ASP A 195 23.67 -18.90 -8.56
N ARG A 196 24.65 -19.60 -7.94
CA ARG A 196 26.05 -19.59 -8.41
C ARG A 196 26.24 -20.11 -9.84
N THR A 197 25.33 -20.96 -10.32
CA THR A 197 25.41 -21.56 -11.66
C THR A 197 24.55 -20.83 -12.68
N ASN A 198 23.91 -19.72 -12.32
CA ASN A 198 22.96 -18.97 -13.13
C ASN A 198 21.83 -19.85 -13.71
N LYS A 199 21.39 -20.83 -12.92
CA LYS A 199 20.31 -21.79 -13.23
C LYS A 199 19.07 -21.58 -12.36
N LEU A 200 18.96 -20.40 -11.74
CA LEU A 200 17.69 -20.01 -11.15
C LEU A 200 16.66 -19.86 -12.28
N PRO A 201 15.45 -20.39 -12.12
CA PRO A 201 14.42 -20.35 -13.16
C PRO A 201 13.98 -18.93 -13.53
#